data_AF-A0A0G3CC90-F1
#
_entry.id   AF-A0A0G3CC90-F1
#
_cell.length_a   1.000
_cell.length_b   1.000
_cell.length_c   1.000
_cell.angle_alpha   90.00
_cell.angle_beta   90.00
_cell.angle_gamma   90.00
#
_symmetry.space_group_name_H-M   'P 1'
#
loop_
_entity.id
_entity.type
_entity.pdbx_description
1 polymer ?
#
loop_
_entity_poly.entity_id
_entity_poly.type
_entity_poly.pdbx_seq_one_letter_code
_entity_poly.pdbx_strand_id
1 'polypeptide(L)'
;MNLSSTDIKPEEFDFLVKKALELEAIDAKIIPTYNVFVEKRVVLKCRGCIGYGKKLTCPPHVPTVDEVREILKEYSYAMLVKFRSPASQMKKLPKHHTKPGLTQQNPRKQGKKPQSSGKNILTTARKRLPQCWSSKR
;
A
#
# COMPACT_ATOMS: atom_id res chain seq x y z
N MET A 1 17.55 -26.85 9.35
CA MET A 1 18.53 -26.28 10.31
C MET A 1 17.76 -25.34 11.21
N ASN A 2 17.47 -25.77 12.43
CA ASN A 2 16.78 -24.96 13.43
C ASN A 2 17.78 -23.93 13.96
N LEU A 3 17.74 -22.70 13.47
CA LEU A 3 18.35 -21.59 14.20
C LEU A 3 17.40 -21.26 15.34
N SER A 4 17.73 -21.74 16.54
CA SER A 4 17.14 -21.26 17.78
C SER A 4 17.48 -19.78 17.94
N SER A 5 16.53 -18.91 17.61
CA SER A 5 16.59 -17.45 17.74
C SER A 5 16.56 -16.98 19.20
N THR A 6 17.50 -17.46 20.00
CA THR A 6 17.65 -17.05 21.40
C THR A 6 18.08 -15.59 21.48
N ASP A 7 17.17 -14.75 21.98
CA ASP A 7 17.42 -13.57 22.83
C ASP A 7 18.34 -12.46 22.31
N ILE A 8 18.34 -12.17 21.01
CA ILE A 8 19.00 -10.97 20.48
C ILE A 8 18.25 -9.74 21.03
N LYS A 9 18.93 -8.92 21.84
CA LYS A 9 18.32 -7.70 22.40
C LYS A 9 18.36 -6.56 21.38
N PRO A 10 17.37 -5.65 21.39
CA PRO A 10 17.36 -4.49 20.49
C PRO A 10 18.59 -3.59 20.66
N GLU A 11 19.20 -3.59 21.85
CA GLU A 11 20.41 -2.83 22.22
C GLU A 11 21.65 -3.23 21.39
N GLU A 12 21.72 -4.46 20.88
CA GLU A 12 22.85 -4.92 20.06
C GLU A 12 22.92 -4.21 18.71
N PHE A 13 21.81 -3.63 18.25
CA PHE A 13 21.72 -2.90 16.98
C PHE A 13 22.00 -1.40 17.11
N ASP A 14 22.41 -0.91 18.29
CA ASP A 14 22.70 0.50 18.53
C ASP A 14 23.78 1.07 17.58
N PHE A 15 24.72 0.23 17.14
CA PHE A 15 25.72 0.64 16.16
C PHE A 15 25.10 1.00 14.79
N LEU A 16 24.01 0.35 14.39
CA LEU A 16 23.30 0.67 13.16
C LEU A 16 22.59 2.02 13.26
N VAL A 17 22.02 2.31 14.43
CA VAL A 17 21.39 3.61 14.72
C VAL A 17 22.43 4.72 14.67
N LYS A 18 23.59 4.52 15.31
CA LYS A 18 24.72 5.48 15.25
C LYS A 18 25.18 5.71 13.81
N LYS A 19 25.40 4.65 13.03
CA LYS A 19 25.76 4.77 11.61
C LYS A 19 24.71 5.49 10.78
N ALA A 20 23.43 5.28 11.04
CA ALA A 20 22.36 5.99 10.34
C ALA A 20 22.41 7.51 10.61
N LEU A 21 22.65 7.90 11.87
CA LEU A 21 22.80 9.31 12.25
C LEU A 21 24.07 9.95 11.64
N GLU A 22 25.18 9.20 11.55
CA GLU A 22 26.39 9.64 10.83
C GLU A 22 26.12 9.90 9.34
N LEU A 23 25.21 9.15 8.73
CA LEU A 23 24.77 9.30 7.33
C LEU A 23 23.65 10.36 7.16
N GLU A 24 23.58 11.34 8.07
CA GLU A 24 22.61 12.46 8.02
C GLU A 24 21.12 12.05 8.12
N ALA A 25 20.82 10.89 8.73
CA ALA A 25 19.45 10.59 9.11
C ALA A 25 18.97 11.56 10.21
N ILE A 26 17.72 12.01 10.12
CA ILE A 26 17.07 12.80 11.18
C ILE A 26 16.83 11.93 12.42
N ASP A 27 16.41 10.69 12.19
CA ASP A 27 15.99 9.77 13.23
C ASP A 27 16.11 8.33 12.72
N ALA A 28 16.43 7.40 13.62
CA ALA A 28 16.53 5.99 13.33
C ALA A 28 16.09 5.16 14.54
N LYS A 29 15.25 4.15 14.31
CA LYS A 29 14.69 3.30 15.36
C LYS A 29 14.57 1.85 14.94
N ILE A 30 14.99 0.94 15.81
CA ILE A 30 14.76 -0.50 15.65
C ILE A 30 13.35 -0.83 16.16
N ILE A 31 12.62 -1.59 15.36
CA ILE A 31 11.31 -2.15 15.67
C ILE A 31 11.35 -3.66 15.50
N PRO A 32 10.59 -4.43 16.27
CA PRO A 32 10.45 -5.85 15.99
C PRO A 32 9.58 -6.06 14.74
N THR A 33 9.90 -7.07 13.92
CA THR A 33 9.24 -7.28 12.63
C THR A 33 7.77 -7.66 12.76
N TYR A 34 7.36 -8.24 13.89
CA TYR A 34 5.95 -8.55 14.15
C TYR A 34 5.05 -7.30 14.22
N ASN A 35 5.62 -6.10 14.40
CA ASN A 35 4.89 -4.84 14.32
C ASN A 35 4.66 -4.36 12.87
N VAL A 36 5.26 -5.01 11.87
CA VAL A 36 5.15 -4.66 10.45
C VAL A 36 4.04 -5.47 9.80
N PHE A 37 2.92 -4.82 9.50
CA PHE A 37 1.76 -5.47 8.88
C PHE A 37 1.77 -5.33 7.36
N VAL A 38 1.67 -6.46 6.65
CA VAL A 38 1.52 -6.47 5.19
C VAL A 38 0.07 -6.71 4.81
N GLU A 39 -0.58 -5.69 4.26
CA GLU A 39 -1.96 -5.76 3.83
C GLU A 39 -2.11 -6.21 2.37
N LYS A 40 -3.20 -6.92 2.03
CA LYS A 40 -3.48 -7.33 0.64
C LYS A 40 -3.80 -6.15 -0.30
N ARG A 41 -4.22 -5.00 0.25
CA ARG A 41 -4.58 -3.81 -0.54
C ARG A 41 -3.38 -3.14 -1.22
N VAL A 42 -2.13 -3.46 -0.84
CA VAL A 42 -0.92 -2.88 -1.45
C VAL A 42 -0.87 -3.09 -2.97
N VAL A 43 -1.37 -4.23 -3.45
CA VAL A 43 -1.40 -4.58 -4.88
C VAL A 43 -2.34 -3.66 -5.68
N LEU A 44 -3.37 -3.10 -5.03
CA LEU A 44 -4.35 -2.23 -5.69
C LEU A 44 -3.69 -0.92 -6.18
N LYS A 45 -2.67 -0.43 -5.47
CA LYS A 45 -1.91 0.76 -5.91
C LYS A 45 -1.21 0.52 -7.25
N CYS A 46 -0.64 -0.67 -7.44
CA CYS A 46 0.00 -1.03 -8.71
C CYS A 46 -1.03 -1.17 -9.84
N ARG A 47 -2.19 -1.80 -9.59
CA ARG A 47 -3.22 -2.00 -10.62
C ARG A 47 -3.83 -0.69 -11.15
N GLY A 48 -3.72 0.41 -10.42
CA GLY A 48 -4.13 1.75 -10.85
C GLY A 48 -3.05 2.57 -11.58
N CYS A 49 -1.84 2.02 -11.79
CA CYS A 49 -0.72 2.74 -12.38
C CYS A 49 -0.74 2.70 -13.92
N ILE A 50 -0.43 3.82 -14.58
CA ILE A 50 -0.28 3.94 -16.05
C ILE A 50 0.81 2.99 -16.60
N GLY A 51 1.76 2.62 -15.74
CA GLY A 51 2.86 1.70 -16.03
C GLY A 51 2.62 0.24 -15.64
N TYR A 52 1.42 -0.13 -15.18
CA TYR A 52 1.14 -1.49 -14.73
C TYR A 52 1.39 -2.51 -15.86
N GLY A 53 2.12 -3.58 -15.54
CA GLY A 53 2.45 -4.66 -16.48
C GLY A 53 3.55 -4.33 -17.49
N LYS A 54 4.14 -3.11 -17.46
CA LYS A 54 5.20 -2.71 -18.41
C LYS A 54 6.62 -2.97 -17.91
N LYS A 55 6.79 -3.25 -16.62
CA LYS A 55 8.09 -3.44 -15.96
C LYS A 55 8.14 -4.80 -15.27
N LEU A 56 9.34 -5.36 -15.15
CA LEU A 56 9.60 -6.58 -14.36
C LEU A 56 9.38 -6.37 -12.84
N THR A 57 9.13 -5.14 -12.41
CA THR A 57 8.73 -4.81 -11.04
C THR A 57 7.20 -4.77 -10.86
N CYS A 58 6.44 -5.22 -11.86
CA CYS A 58 4.99 -5.36 -11.77
C CYS A 58 4.63 -6.84 -11.54
N PRO A 59 3.51 -7.14 -10.85
CA PRO A 59 2.91 -8.46 -10.89
C PRO A 59 2.71 -8.91 -12.36
N PRO A 60 3.04 -10.16 -12.74
CA PRO A 60 3.28 -11.35 -11.90
C PRO A 60 4.75 -11.61 -11.50
N HIS A 61 5.68 -10.72 -11.83
CA HIS A 61 7.12 -10.93 -11.61
C HIS A 61 7.62 -10.51 -10.21
N VAL A 62 6.70 -10.11 -9.33
CA VAL A 62 6.97 -9.68 -7.96
C VAL A 62 6.37 -10.72 -7.03
N PRO A 63 7.01 -11.03 -5.88
CA PRO A 63 6.46 -11.95 -4.91
C PRO A 63 5.04 -11.58 -4.50
N THR A 64 4.24 -12.61 -4.21
CA THR A 64 2.87 -12.42 -3.73
C THR A 64 2.86 -11.81 -2.33
N VAL A 65 1.72 -11.25 -1.94
CA VAL A 65 1.58 -10.65 -0.60
C VAL A 65 1.82 -11.69 0.51
N ASP A 66 1.43 -12.93 0.26
CA ASP A 66 1.58 -14.02 1.22
C ASP A 66 3.06 -14.46 1.27
N GLU A 67 3.76 -14.57 0.14
CA GLU A 67 5.22 -14.77 0.12
C GLU A 67 5.99 -13.68 0.89
N VAL A 68 5.62 -12.40 0.72
CA VAL A 68 6.27 -11.31 1.46
C VAL A 68 6.02 -11.41 2.96
N ARG A 69 4.85 -11.89 3.41
CA ARG A 69 4.61 -12.15 4.84
C ARG A 69 5.50 -13.27 5.37
N GLU A 70 5.78 -14.25 4.53
CA GLU A 70 6.56 -15.41 4.92
C GLU A 70 8.03 -15.02 5.03
N ILE A 71 8.54 -14.25 4.06
CA ILE A 71 9.87 -13.64 4.09
C ILE A 71 10.02 -12.74 5.32
N LEU A 72 9.01 -11.94 5.68
CA LEU A 72 9.10 -11.08 6.88
C LEU A 72 9.23 -11.88 8.18
N LYS A 73 8.75 -13.12 8.26
CA LYS A 73 8.91 -13.96 9.45
C LYS A 73 10.35 -14.44 9.63
N GLU A 74 11.17 -14.41 8.58
CA GLU A 74 12.58 -14.78 8.65
C GLU A 74 13.43 -13.72 9.38
N TYR A 75 12.90 -12.51 9.56
CA TYR A 75 13.57 -11.41 10.25
C TYR A 75 12.94 -11.13 11.62
N SER A 76 13.74 -11.08 12.67
CA SER A 76 13.25 -10.73 14.03
C SER A 76 13.07 -9.22 14.24
N TYR A 77 13.94 -8.40 13.64
CA TYR A 77 13.96 -6.95 13.78
C TYR A 77 14.05 -6.24 12.43
N ALA A 78 13.51 -5.03 12.38
CA ALA A 78 13.61 -4.09 11.27
C ALA A 78 14.05 -2.71 11.76
N MET A 79 14.75 -1.96 10.93
CA MET A 79 15.19 -0.58 11.25
C MET A 79 14.42 0.42 10.40
N LEU A 80 13.77 1.38 11.06
CA LEU A 80 13.16 2.54 10.41
C LEU A 80 14.16 3.70 10.42
N VAL A 81 14.37 4.33 9.26
CA VAL A 81 15.27 5.48 9.12
C VAL A 81 14.52 6.63 8.45
N LYS A 82 14.63 7.82 9.04
CA LYS A 82 13.98 9.04 8.56
C LYS A 82 15.04 9.98 8.00
N PHE A 83 14.97 10.25 6.70
CA PHE A 83 15.87 11.21 6.04
C PHE A 83 15.17 12.53 5.76
N ARG A 84 15.93 13.63 5.75
CA ARG A 84 15.45 14.91 5.24
C ARG A 84 15.52 14.86 3.72
N SER A 85 14.37 14.88 3.04
CA SER A 85 14.37 15.10 1.60
C SER A 85 14.66 16.58 1.32
N PRO A 86 15.64 16.94 0.47
CA PRO A 86 15.88 18.31 0.05
C PRO A 86 14.83 18.79 -0.95
N ALA A 87 13.58 18.31 -0.85
CA ALA A 87 12.44 18.82 -1.59
C ALA A 87 12.12 20.25 -1.11
N SER A 88 13.03 21.19 -1.41
CA SER A 88 12.69 22.57 -1.73
C SER A 88 11.51 22.47 -2.68
N GLN A 89 10.38 22.98 -2.25
CA GLN A 89 9.12 22.87 -2.97
C GLN A 89 9.38 23.13 -4.44
N MET A 90 9.32 22.07 -5.26
CA MET A 90 9.43 22.22 -6.70
C MET A 90 8.26 23.11 -7.10
N LYS A 91 8.56 24.39 -7.33
CA LYS A 91 7.63 25.36 -7.85
C LYS A 91 7.03 24.74 -9.11
N LYS A 92 5.73 24.44 -9.02
CA LYS A 92 4.87 23.90 -10.08
C LYS A 92 5.23 22.46 -10.46
N LEU A 93 4.45 21.51 -9.93
CA LEU A 93 4.13 20.29 -10.67
C LEU A 93 3.79 20.72 -12.12
N PRO A 94 4.42 20.16 -13.17
CA PRO A 94 3.93 20.37 -14.51
C PRO A 94 2.47 19.91 -14.50
N LYS A 95 1.54 20.83 -14.80
CA LYS A 95 0.16 20.46 -15.10
C LYS A 95 0.30 19.40 -16.17
N HIS A 96 -0.04 18.15 -15.86
CA HIS A 96 -0.22 17.18 -16.92
C HIS A 96 -1.12 17.86 -17.93
N HIS A 97 -0.61 18.07 -19.14
CA HIS A 97 -1.44 18.37 -20.28
C HIS A 97 -2.32 17.12 -20.47
N THR A 98 -3.41 17.02 -19.71
CA THR A 98 -4.53 16.19 -20.09
C THR A 98 -4.89 16.71 -21.47
N LYS A 99 -4.61 15.92 -22.51
CA LYS A 99 -5.14 16.24 -23.84
C LYS A 99 -6.64 16.46 -23.66
N PRO A 100 -7.20 17.66 -23.92
CA PRO A 100 -8.64 17.83 -23.95
C PRO A 100 -9.10 17.13 -25.23
N GLY A 101 -9.38 15.85 -25.11
CA GLY A 101 -9.54 14.97 -26.28
C GLY A 101 -10.07 13.60 -25.90
N LEU A 102 -10.96 13.53 -24.91
CA LEU A 102 -11.96 12.47 -24.80
C LEU A 102 -13.26 13.14 -24.40
N THR A 103 -13.79 13.93 -25.32
CA THR A 103 -15.19 14.34 -25.31
C THR A 103 -16.03 13.07 -25.38
N GLN A 104 -16.49 12.56 -24.23
CA GLN A 104 -17.63 11.63 -24.25
C GLN A 104 -18.89 12.44 -24.55
N GLN A 105 -18.98 12.97 -25.77
CA GLN A 105 -20.28 13.22 -26.38
C GLN A 105 -20.83 11.85 -26.76
N ASN A 106 -21.48 11.19 -25.79
CA ASN A 106 -22.54 10.26 -26.14
C ASN A 106 -23.84 10.85 -25.60
N PRO A 107 -24.72 11.38 -26.47
CA PRO A 107 -25.99 11.92 -26.03
C PRO A 107 -26.82 10.82 -25.38
N ARG A 108 -27.30 11.09 -24.17
CA ARG A 108 -28.35 10.32 -23.50
C ARG A 108 -29.53 10.19 -24.47
N LYS A 109 -29.68 9.07 -25.15
CA LYS A 109 -30.94 8.74 -25.81
C LYS A 109 -31.94 8.37 -24.72
N GLN A 110 -32.84 9.31 -24.49
CA GLN A 110 -34.01 9.18 -23.64
C GLN A 110 -34.85 8.00 -24.13
N GLY A 111 -35.45 7.30 -23.16
CA GLY A 111 -35.93 5.94 -23.32
C GLY A 111 -37.15 5.75 -24.22
N LYS A 112 -37.34 4.48 -24.58
CA LYS A 112 -38.64 3.86 -24.81
C LYS A 112 -38.62 2.51 -24.09
N LYS A 113 -39.58 2.30 -23.17
CA LYS A 113 -39.79 1.02 -22.46
C LYS A 113 -40.12 -0.11 -23.45
N PRO A 114 -39.75 -1.35 -23.11
CA PRO A 114 -40.73 -2.42 -23.19
C PRO A 114 -41.00 -3.06 -21.83
N GLN A 115 -42.24 -3.49 -21.69
CA GLN A 115 -42.84 -4.12 -20.52
C GLN A 115 -42.52 -5.63 -20.47
N SER A 116 -42.69 -6.19 -19.27
CA SER A 116 -42.82 -7.62 -18.97
C SER A 116 -41.51 -8.42 -19.09
N SER A 117 -41.19 -9.43 -18.31
CA SER A 117 -41.85 -10.15 -17.21
C SER A 117 -40.75 -11.02 -16.58
N GLY A 118 -40.89 -11.38 -15.30
CA GLY A 118 -40.24 -12.58 -14.79
C GLY A 118 -38.92 -12.43 -14.01
N LYS A 119 -39.09 -12.32 -12.68
CA LYS A 119 -38.54 -13.23 -11.65
C LYS A 119 -37.02 -13.29 -11.36
N ASN A 120 -36.76 -13.15 -10.04
CA ASN A 120 -35.67 -13.65 -9.18
C ASN A 120 -34.64 -12.58 -8.77
N ILE A 121 -34.83 -11.86 -7.65
CA ILE A 121 -34.55 -12.30 -6.27
C ILE A 121 -33.25 -13.11 -6.19
N LEU A 122 -32.17 -12.44 -5.80
CA LEU A 122 -31.40 -12.83 -4.63
C LEU A 122 -30.72 -11.60 -4.03
N THR A 123 -31.44 -10.95 -3.11
CA THR A 123 -30.91 -10.05 -2.11
C THR A 123 -29.99 -10.83 -1.17
N THR A 124 -28.68 -10.59 -1.24
CA THR A 124 -27.81 -10.88 -0.10
C THR A 124 -27.29 -9.57 0.46
N ALA A 125 -28.11 -8.98 1.32
CA ALA A 125 -27.74 -7.92 2.22
C ALA A 125 -26.68 -8.45 3.20
N ARG A 126 -25.39 -8.18 2.96
CA ARG A 126 -24.38 -8.36 4.00
C ARG A 126 -24.38 -7.10 4.86
N LYS A 127 -25.07 -7.20 6.01
CA LYS A 127 -25.08 -6.24 7.11
C LYS A 127 -23.67 -5.65 7.29
N ARG A 128 -23.48 -4.37 6.96
CA ARG A 128 -22.37 -3.59 7.50
C ARG A 128 -22.64 -3.47 9.00
N LEU A 129 -21.91 -4.25 9.79
CA LEU A 129 -21.76 -3.98 11.21
C LEU A 129 -21.21 -2.55 11.35
N PRO A 130 -21.83 -1.68 12.16
CA PRO A 130 -21.31 -0.35 12.42
C PRO A 130 -20.13 -0.50 13.37
N GLN A 131 -18.91 -0.32 12.87
CA GLN A 131 -17.81 -0.01 13.78
C GLN A 131 -17.70 1.51 13.86
N CYS A 132 -18.35 2.02 14.92
CA CYS A 132 -18.14 3.33 15.48
C CYS A 132 -16.66 3.67 15.53
N TRP A 133 -16.27 4.78 14.90
CA TRP A 133 -15.13 5.55 15.37
C TRP A 133 -15.68 6.66 16.26
N SER A 134 -15.95 6.28 17.51
CA SER A 134 -16.24 7.21 18.61
C SER A 134 -15.30 6.92 19.77
N SER A 135 -14.26 7.75 19.86
CA SER A 135 -13.61 8.25 21.08
C SER A 135 -12.42 9.08 20.60
N LYS A 136 -12.53 10.41 20.45
CA LYS A 136 -12.40 11.42 21.50
C LYS A 136 -11.28 11.14 22.50
N ARG A 137 -10.33 12.08 22.49
CA ARG A 137 -9.29 12.42 23.46
C ARG A 137 -8.04 11.54 23.45
#